data_AF-A0A6B3GZJ3-F1
#
_entry.id   AF-A0A6B3GZJ3-F1
#
_cell.length_a   1.000
_cell.length_b   1.000
_cell.length_c   1.000
_cell.angle_alpha   90.00
_cell.angle_beta   90.00
_cell.angle_gamma   90.00
#
_symmetry.space_group_name_H-M   'P 1'
#
loop_
_entity.id
_entity.type
_entity.pdbx_description
1 polymer ?
#
loop_
_entity_poly.entity_id
_entity_poly.type
_entity_poly.pdbx_seq_one_letter_code
_entity_poly.pdbx_strand_id
1 'polypeptide(L)'
;GTKVQTVVSNAFELEKAVVEADLVIGAVLIPGAKAPKLVTNELVAKMKPGSVLVDIAIDQGGCFEDSHPTTHAEPTFQVHESVFYCVAN
;
A
#
# COMPACT_ATOMS: atom_id res chain seq x y z
N GLY A 1 -12.94 -11.21 -17.63
CA GLY A 1 -12.79 -10.85 -16.22
C GLY A 1 -13.31 -9.44 -16.04
N THR A 2 -14.33 -9.27 -15.20
CA THR A 2 -14.99 -7.98 -14.89
C THR A 2 -15.71 -8.06 -13.53
N LYS A 3 -15.21 -8.88 -12.61
CA LYS A 3 -15.82 -9.04 -11.29
C LYS A 3 -15.03 -8.21 -10.29
N VAL A 4 -15.61 -7.09 -9.86
CA VAL A 4 -15.08 -6.23 -8.81
C VAL A 4 -15.92 -6.51 -7.56
N GLN A 5 -15.24 -6.78 -6.44
CA GLN A 5 -15.88 -6.84 -5.14
C GLN A 5 -15.51 -5.59 -4.37
N THR A 6 -16.52 -4.86 -3.91
CA THR A 6 -16.35 -3.71 -3.02
C THR A 6 -16.67 -4.13 -1.60
N VAL A 7 -15.93 -3.62 -0.64
CA VAL A 7 -16.18 -3.79 0.79
C VAL A 7 -16.26 -2.44 1.47
N VAL A 8 -16.83 -2.40 2.68
CA VAL A 8 -16.83 -1.19 3.50
C VAL A 8 -15.39 -0.92 3.95
N SER A 9 -14.91 0.31 3.74
CA SER A 9 -13.55 0.72 4.14
C SER A 9 -13.47 0.96 5.66
N ASN A 10 -13.37 -0.12 6.42
CA ASN A 10 -13.09 -0.11 7.86
C ASN A 10 -11.83 -0.93 8.16
N ALA A 11 -11.29 -0.80 9.38
CA ALA A 11 -10.04 -1.45 9.76
C ALA A 11 -10.08 -2.98 9.64
N PHE A 12 -11.22 -3.60 9.96
CA PHE A 12 -11.37 -5.06 9.92
C PHE A 12 -11.34 -5.61 8.49
N GLU A 13 -12.14 -5.04 7.59
CA GLU A 13 -12.16 -5.46 6.17
C GLU A 13 -10.84 -5.13 5.47
N LEU A 14 -10.19 -4.02 5.84
CA LEU A 14 -8.89 -3.65 5.31
C LEU A 14 -7.81 -4.66 5.72
N GLU A 15 -7.69 -4.99 7.02
CA GLU A 15 -6.71 -5.96 7.52
C GLU A 15 -6.87 -7.30 6.80
N LYS A 16 -8.10 -7.82 6.74
CA LYS A 16 -8.39 -9.08 6.08
C LYS A 16 -7.99 -9.05 4.60
N ALA A 17 -8.38 -8.01 3.87
CA ALA A 17 -8.09 -7.90 2.45
C ALA A 17 -6.58 -7.77 2.16
N VAL A 18 -5.85 -7.01 2.99
CA VAL A 18 -4.42 -6.76 2.81
C VAL A 18 -3.59 -8.01 3.11
N VAL A 19 -3.87 -8.71 4.21
CA VAL A 19 -3.12 -9.93 4.60
C VAL A 19 -3.25 -11.04 3.56
N GLU A 20 -4.42 -11.16 2.90
CA GLU A 20 -4.67 -12.15 1.87
C GLU A 20 -4.19 -11.73 0.47
N ALA A 21 -3.78 -10.48 0.28
CA ALA A 21 -3.43 -9.95 -1.04
C ALA A 21 -2.02 -10.36 -1.49
N ASP A 22 -1.89 -10.68 -2.78
CA ASP A 22 -0.59 -10.77 -3.44
C ASP A 22 -0.11 -9.39 -3.95
N LEU A 23 -1.05 -8.48 -4.21
CA LEU A 23 -0.81 -7.10 -4.64
C LEU A 23 -1.81 -6.14 -3.98
N VAL A 24 -1.31 -5.07 -3.40
CA VAL A 24 -2.10 -3.95 -2.85
C VAL A 24 -1.73 -2.67 -3.57
N ILE A 25 -2.75 -1.95 -4.06
CA ILE A 25 -2.57 -0.64 -4.69
C ILE A 25 -3.16 0.43 -3.77
N GLY A 26 -2.29 1.24 -3.19
CA GLY A 26 -2.62 2.38 -2.35
C GLY A 26 -2.93 3.60 -3.20
N ALA A 27 -4.21 3.91 -3.37
CA ALA A 27 -4.70 5.01 -4.20
C ALA A 27 -5.54 6.01 -3.39
N VAL A 28 -5.14 6.29 -2.15
CA VAL A 28 -5.86 7.20 -1.26
C VAL A 28 -5.51 8.65 -1.61
N LEU A 29 -6.51 9.47 -1.87
CA LEU A 29 -6.36 10.90 -2.13
C LEU A 29 -7.27 11.69 -1.20
N ILE A 30 -6.67 12.55 -0.37
CA ILE A 30 -7.43 13.54 0.42
C ILE A 30 -7.01 14.95 -0.05
N PRO A 31 -7.89 15.69 -0.75
CA PRO A 31 -7.57 17.03 -1.21
C PRO A 31 -7.12 17.95 -0.07
N GLY A 32 -5.93 18.54 -0.20
CA GLY A 32 -5.37 19.50 0.77
C GLY A 32 -4.85 18.89 2.07
N ALA A 33 -4.78 17.56 2.19
CA ALA A 33 -4.25 16.87 3.36
C ALA A 33 -3.26 15.77 2.97
N LYS A 34 -2.51 15.28 3.96
CA LYS A 34 -1.68 14.09 3.79
C LYS A 34 -2.55 12.85 3.64
N ALA A 35 -2.05 11.87 2.88
CA ALA A 35 -2.68 10.57 2.84
C ALA A 35 -2.67 9.94 4.25
N PRO A 36 -3.80 9.38 4.73
CA PRO A 36 -3.84 8.67 5.99
C PRO A 36 -3.05 7.36 5.87
N LYS A 37 -2.36 6.97 6.94
CA LYS A 37 -1.71 5.66 7.04
C LYS A 37 -2.76 4.60 7.30
N LEU A 38 -3.18 3.89 6.24
CA LEU A 38 -4.21 2.85 6.32
C LEU A 38 -3.60 1.47 6.58
N VAL A 39 -2.42 1.18 6.01
CA VAL A 39 -1.71 -0.07 6.23
C VAL A 39 -0.51 0.20 7.11
N THR A 40 -0.52 -0.37 8.31
CA THR A 40 0.57 -0.27 9.29
C THR A 40 1.70 -1.23 8.97
N ASN A 41 2.89 -0.97 9.51
CA ASN A 41 4.03 -1.89 9.42
C ASN A 41 3.68 -3.29 9.92
N GLU A 42 2.90 -3.37 11.00
CA GLU A 42 2.41 -4.63 11.58
C GLU A 42 1.51 -5.42 10.62
N LEU A 43 0.71 -4.75 9.80
CA LEU A 43 -0.09 -5.41 8.78
C LEU A 43 0.79 -5.94 7.65
N VAL A 44 1.78 -5.15 7.21
CA VAL A 44 2.74 -5.57 6.17
C VAL A 44 3.52 -6.82 6.62
N ALA A 45 3.90 -6.90 7.90
CA ALA A 45 4.59 -8.06 8.46
C ALA A 45 3.76 -9.36 8.40
N LYS A 46 2.43 -9.26 8.33
CA LYS A 46 1.51 -10.41 8.24
C LYS A 46 1.16 -10.78 6.78
N MET A 47 1.57 -9.98 5.80
CA MET A 47 1.26 -10.25 4.40
C MET A 47 2.00 -11.47 3.88
N LYS A 48 1.53 -11.99 2.75
CA LYS A 48 2.18 -13.12 2.09
C LYS A 48 3.63 -12.77 1.70
N PRO A 49 4.57 -13.71 1.85
CA PRO A 49 5.92 -13.55 1.33
C PRO A 49 5.89 -13.30 -0.18
N GLY A 50 6.62 -12.28 -0.64
CA GLY A 50 6.65 -11.84 -2.03
C GLY A 50 5.49 -10.94 -2.44
N SER A 51 4.59 -10.56 -1.52
CA SER A 51 3.52 -9.61 -1.84
C SER A 51 4.07 -8.24 -2.24
N VAL A 52 3.31 -7.52 -3.06
CA VAL A 52 3.72 -6.23 -3.61
C VAL A 52 2.77 -5.12 -3.15
N LEU A 53 3.34 -4.00 -2.74
CA LEU A 53 2.63 -2.79 -2.37
C LEU A 53 3.02 -1.66 -3.31
N VAL A 54 2.04 -1.08 -4.00
CA VAL A 54 2.21 0.06 -4.90
C VAL A 54 1.54 1.27 -4.28
N ASP A 55 2.31 2.29 -3.91
CA ASP A 55 1.77 3.49 -3.27
C ASP A 55 1.72 4.67 -4.26
N ILE A 56 0.55 4.89 -4.84
CA ILE A 56 0.30 6.00 -5.78
C ILE A 56 0.15 7.33 -5.01
N ALA A 57 -0.16 7.27 -3.70
CA ALA A 57 -0.33 8.43 -2.85
C ALA A 57 1.01 8.97 -2.31
N ILE A 58 2.14 8.50 -2.85
CA ILE A 58 3.48 8.80 -2.31
C ILE A 58 3.79 10.31 -2.29
N ASP A 59 3.31 11.04 -3.29
CA ASP A 59 3.45 12.50 -3.39
C ASP A 59 2.73 13.25 -2.25
N GLN A 60 1.79 12.59 -1.56
CA GLN A 60 1.08 13.09 -0.38
C GLN A 60 1.54 12.43 0.93
N GLY A 61 2.69 11.75 0.90
CA GLY A 61 3.27 11.06 2.04
C GLY A 61 2.92 9.58 2.13
N GLY A 62 2.19 9.02 1.16
CA GLY A 62 1.87 7.59 1.08
C GLY A 62 0.85 7.10 2.08
N CYS A 63 0.07 6.09 1.70
CA CYS A 63 -0.98 5.49 2.54
C CYS A 63 -0.52 4.25 3.32
N PHE A 64 0.70 3.76 3.08
CA PHE A 64 1.32 2.74 3.90
C PHE A 64 2.34 3.38 4.85
N GLU A 65 2.48 2.83 6.05
CA GLU A 65 3.34 3.40 7.10
C GLU A 65 4.81 3.47 6.67
N ASP A 66 5.32 2.40 6.05
CA ASP A 66 6.72 2.29 5.61
C ASP A 66 7.00 2.88 4.22
N SER A 67 6.00 3.46 3.57
CA SER A 67 6.19 4.09 2.26
C SER A 67 7.14 5.29 2.34
N HIS A 68 8.17 5.28 1.50
CA HIS A 68 8.99 6.45 1.20
C HIS A 68 9.23 6.57 -0.31
N PRO A 69 9.45 7.78 -0.84
CA PRO A 69 9.70 7.98 -2.25
C PRO A 69 10.89 7.15 -2.75
N THR A 70 10.75 6.63 -3.96
CA THR A 70 11.79 5.93 -4.73
C THR A 70 11.96 6.63 -6.08
N THR A 71 12.94 6.20 -6.88
CA THR A 71 13.21 6.78 -8.21
C THR A 71 13.03 5.73 -9.30
N HIS A 72 12.89 6.13 -10.56
CA HIS A 72 12.85 5.16 -11.66
C HIS A 72 14.12 4.30 -11.78
N ALA A 73 15.27 4.79 -11.32
CA ALA A 73 16.52 4.03 -11.32
C ALA A 73 16.56 2.99 -10.19
N GLU A 74 15.95 3.31 -9.05
CA GLU A 74 15.86 2.46 -7.86
C GLU A 74 14.38 2.40 -7.40
N PRO A 75 13.50 1.69 -8.14
CA PRO A 75 12.05 1.85 -8.02
C PRO A 75 11.41 1.08 -6.88
N THR A 76 12.17 0.21 -6.22
CA THR A 76 11.63 -0.71 -5.22
C THR A 76 12.57 -0.91 -4.05
N PHE A 77 11.97 -1.21 -2.89
CA PHE A 77 12.67 -1.62 -1.68
C PHE A 77 11.87 -2.72 -0.97
N GLN A 78 12.50 -3.41 -0.03
CA GLN A 78 11.84 -4.45 0.76
C GLN A 78 11.40 -3.91 2.12
N VAL A 79 10.24 -4.37 2.57
CA VAL A 79 9.74 -4.21 3.92
C VAL A 79 9.21 -5.57 4.35
N HIS A 80 9.83 -6.17 5.38
CA HIS A 80 9.61 -7.58 5.73
C HIS A 80 9.84 -8.48 4.51
N GLU A 81 8.90 -9.38 4.21
CA GLU A 81 8.92 -10.24 3.02
C GLU A 81 8.14 -9.63 1.84
N SER A 82 7.81 -8.33 1.90
CA SER A 82 7.05 -7.62 0.86
C SER A 82 7.93 -6.64 0.08
N VAL A 83 7.53 -6.35 -1.16
CA VAL A 83 8.20 -5.39 -2.04
C VAL A 83 7.34 -4.15 -2.19
N PHE A 84 7.94 -2.98 -1.95
CA PHE A 84 7.29 -1.69 -2.12
C PHE A 84 7.72 -1.06 -3.44
N TYR A 85 6.76 -0.46 -4.15
CA TYR A 85 6.99 0.43 -5.29
C TYR A 85 6.33 1.78 -4.97
N CYS A 86 7.15 2.82 -4.86
CA CYS A 86 6.72 4.13 -4.38
C CYS A 86 7.37 5.23 -5.22
N VAL A 87 7.40 5.08 -6.54
CA VAL A 87 8.03 6.07 -7.42
C VAL A 87 7.13 7.31 -7.46
N ALA A 88 7.68 8.43 -6.98
CA ALA A 88 7.03 9.73 -7.05
C ALA A 88 6.94 10.23 -8.51
N ASN A 89 5.98 11.09 -8.80
CA ASN A 89 5.87 11.74 -10.11
C ASN A 89 6.84 12.91 -10.28
#